data_AF-A0A7D8BDU1-F1
#
_entry.id   AF-A0A7D8BDU1-F1
#
_cell.length_a   1.000
_cell.length_b   1.000
_cell.length_c   1.000
_cell.angle_alpha   90.00
_cell.angle_beta   90.00
_cell.angle_gamma   90.00
#
_symmetry.space_group_name_H-M   'P 1'
#
loop_
_entity.id
_entity.type
_entity.pdbx_description
1 polymer ?
#
loop_
_entity_poly.entity_id
_entity_poly.type
_entity_poly.pdbx_seq_one_letter_code
_entity_poly.pdbx_strand_id
1 'polypeptide(L)'
;MSDNRYVLADEVSKTLRLLNLLDHIYQKVCSQVIGSALSERQYILLGHVLRAKAISKSSLLLAESGALEEVWILSRSLTELVINCGYLYIAPEQEVTNFIYLDGHKIVNQAKKLMQHRPPTAQLPDSLTASVEEMASGARNRTGLKDNNQSWSRYQDLASRAQETDKHYINKDFYTLQLTAVPYGNAGTHSTMFSLVWSLHEVVGNTMAPHERRLSMLGGAVHIIVLAINLMCLLLDEKHALGLKHDIVSACS
;
A
#
# COMPACT_ATOMS: atom_id res chain seq x y z
N MET A 1 -21.44 20.26 -17.25
CA MET A 1 -21.97 19.74 -15.96
C MET A 1 -21.93 18.21 -15.86
N SER A 2 -21.50 17.47 -16.89
CA SER A 2 -21.58 16.01 -16.99
C SER A 2 -20.22 15.31 -17.11
N ASP A 3 -19.12 15.85 -16.57
CA ASP A 3 -17.78 15.29 -16.84
C ASP A 3 -17.18 14.61 -15.60
N ASN A 4 -17.08 15.31 -14.46
CA ASN A 4 -16.38 14.78 -13.28
C ASN A 4 -17.07 13.58 -12.59
N ARG A 5 -18.40 13.50 -12.66
CA ARG A 5 -19.13 12.31 -12.16
C ARG A 5 -18.89 11.08 -13.03
N TYR A 6 -18.69 11.27 -14.33
CA TYR A 6 -18.37 10.18 -15.25
C TYR A 6 -16.96 9.70 -15.04
N VAL A 7 -15.99 10.59 -14.77
CA VAL A 7 -14.62 10.21 -14.43
C VAL A 7 -14.58 9.32 -13.19
N LEU A 8 -15.22 9.73 -12.08
CA LEU A 8 -15.23 8.89 -10.88
C LEU A 8 -15.93 7.55 -11.11
N ALA A 9 -17.09 7.55 -11.77
CA ALA A 9 -17.83 6.32 -12.06
C ALA A 9 -17.03 5.36 -12.95
N ASP A 10 -16.31 5.89 -13.94
CA ASP A 10 -15.45 5.11 -14.84
C ASP A 10 -14.26 4.50 -14.08
N GLU A 11 -13.57 5.27 -13.25
CA GLU A 11 -12.44 4.77 -12.43
C GLU A 11 -12.90 3.73 -11.39
N VAL A 12 -14.08 3.90 -10.79
CA VAL A 12 -14.70 2.88 -9.92
C VAL A 12 -14.98 1.60 -10.73
N SER A 13 -15.54 1.73 -11.93
CA SER A 13 -15.85 0.59 -12.79
C SER A 13 -14.58 -0.17 -13.21
N LYS A 14 -13.51 0.53 -13.61
CA LYS A 14 -12.19 -0.05 -13.90
C LYS A 14 -11.62 -0.78 -12.67
N THR A 15 -11.70 -0.16 -11.50
CA THR A 15 -11.23 -0.77 -10.25
C THR A 15 -11.95 -2.09 -9.97
N LEU A 16 -13.27 -2.14 -10.14
CA LEU A 16 -14.06 -3.36 -9.95
C LEU A 16 -13.68 -4.46 -10.96
N ARG A 17 -13.51 -4.11 -12.25
CA ARG A 17 -13.04 -5.07 -13.27
C ARG A 17 -11.68 -5.65 -12.90
N LEU A 18 -10.74 -4.79 -12.51
CA LEU A 18 -9.40 -5.19 -12.10
C LEU A 18 -9.40 -6.03 -10.81
N LEU A 19 -10.25 -5.73 -9.83
CA LEU A 19 -10.37 -6.55 -8.62
C LEU A 19 -10.92 -7.95 -8.91
N ASN A 20 -11.90 -8.06 -9.80
CA ASN A 20 -12.41 -9.36 -10.25
C ASN A 20 -11.33 -10.16 -10.98
N LEU A 21 -10.53 -9.49 -11.82
CA LEU A 21 -9.41 -10.12 -12.51
C LEU A 21 -8.30 -10.54 -11.54
N LEU A 22 -7.97 -9.69 -10.56
CA LEU A 22 -7.01 -10.01 -9.50
C LEU A 22 -7.47 -11.22 -8.67
N ASP A 23 -8.78 -11.33 -8.40
CA ASP A 23 -9.36 -12.50 -7.74
C ASP A 23 -9.16 -13.77 -8.56
N HIS A 24 -9.42 -13.71 -9.87
CA HIS A 24 -9.19 -14.84 -10.77
C HIS A 24 -7.71 -15.25 -10.85
N ILE A 25 -6.81 -14.26 -10.99
CA ILE A 25 -5.36 -14.47 -10.97
C ILE A 25 -4.93 -15.12 -9.65
N TYR A 26 -5.40 -14.59 -8.52
CA TYR A 26 -5.09 -15.11 -7.20
C TYR A 26 -5.51 -16.58 -7.06
N GLN A 27 -6.71 -16.94 -7.49
CA GLN A 27 -7.17 -18.35 -7.47
C GLN A 27 -6.30 -19.26 -8.34
N LYS A 28 -5.92 -18.81 -9.55
CA LYS A 28 -5.00 -19.55 -10.41
C LYS A 28 -3.64 -19.75 -9.73
N VAL A 29 -3.06 -18.70 -9.16
CA VAL A 29 -1.78 -18.78 -8.44
C VAL A 29 -1.90 -19.75 -7.27
N CYS A 30 -2.94 -19.63 -6.44
CA CYS A 30 -3.20 -20.56 -5.35
C CYS A 30 -3.27 -22.01 -5.85
N SER A 31 -3.98 -22.28 -6.94
CA SER A 31 -4.09 -23.63 -7.49
C SER A 31 -2.75 -24.23 -7.95
N GLN A 32 -1.81 -23.41 -8.42
CA GLN A 32 -0.47 -23.85 -8.81
C GLN A 32 0.42 -24.21 -7.62
N VAL A 33 0.12 -23.67 -6.43
CA VAL A 33 0.94 -23.86 -5.22
C VAL A 33 0.32 -24.83 -4.21
N ILE A 34 -0.93 -25.28 -4.40
CA ILE A 34 -1.58 -26.29 -3.56
C ILE A 34 -0.72 -27.56 -3.53
N GLY A 35 -0.36 -28.00 -2.31
CA GLY A 35 0.41 -29.22 -2.08
C GLY A 35 1.93 -29.05 -2.02
N SER A 36 2.44 -27.82 -2.18
CA SER A 36 3.86 -27.50 -1.97
C SER A 36 4.05 -26.57 -0.76
N ALA A 37 5.23 -26.64 -0.13
CA ALA A 37 5.61 -25.67 0.88
C ALA A 37 5.87 -24.31 0.20
N LEU A 38 5.11 -23.29 0.59
CA LEU A 38 5.30 -21.94 0.05
C LEU A 38 6.63 -21.36 0.51
N SER A 39 7.36 -20.73 -0.43
CA SER A 39 8.53 -19.93 -0.09
C SER A 39 8.12 -18.62 0.62
N GLU A 40 9.05 -18.00 1.34
CA GLU A 40 8.81 -16.72 2.02
C GLU A 40 8.32 -15.63 1.04
N ARG A 41 8.87 -15.60 -0.17
CA ARG A 41 8.46 -14.66 -1.22
C ARG A 41 7.03 -14.92 -1.70
N GLN A 42 6.61 -16.18 -1.79
CA GLN A 42 5.24 -16.52 -2.14
C GLN A 42 4.27 -16.10 -1.03
N TYR A 43 4.63 -16.29 0.25
CA TYR A 43 3.83 -15.77 1.37
C TYR A 43 3.69 -14.25 1.32
N ILE A 44 4.79 -13.55 1.08
CA ILE A 44 4.80 -12.09 0.94
C ILE A 44 3.89 -11.68 -0.22
N LEU A 45 4.07 -12.27 -1.40
CA LEU A 45 3.28 -11.95 -2.60
C LEU A 45 1.77 -12.16 -2.35
N LEU A 46 1.37 -13.34 -1.88
CA LEU A 46 -0.05 -13.63 -1.60
C LEU A 46 -0.62 -12.72 -0.50
N GLY A 47 0.16 -12.43 0.54
CA GLY A 47 -0.23 -11.49 1.59
C GLY A 47 -0.44 -10.07 1.06
N HIS A 48 0.44 -9.61 0.16
CA HIS A 48 0.31 -8.32 -0.51
C HIS A 48 -0.94 -8.27 -1.39
N VAL A 49 -1.23 -9.32 -2.17
CA VAL A 49 -2.45 -9.40 -2.98
C VAL A 49 -3.72 -9.30 -2.12
N LEU A 50 -3.80 -10.07 -1.03
CA LEU A 50 -4.95 -10.03 -0.13
C LEU A 50 -5.14 -8.64 0.49
N ARG A 51 -4.05 -7.99 0.91
CA ARG A 51 -4.11 -6.65 1.49
C ARG A 51 -4.41 -5.58 0.44
N ALA A 52 -3.90 -5.71 -0.78
CA ALA A 52 -4.23 -4.82 -1.90
C ALA A 52 -5.73 -4.85 -2.24
N LYS A 53 -6.33 -6.06 -2.25
CA LYS A 53 -7.78 -6.24 -2.42
C LYS A 53 -8.56 -5.57 -1.30
N ALA A 54 -8.17 -5.78 -0.05
CA ALA A 54 -8.85 -5.18 1.11
C ALA A 54 -8.79 -3.65 1.06
N ILE A 55 -7.61 -3.08 0.81
CA ILE A 55 -7.43 -1.63 0.69
C ILE A 55 -8.30 -1.07 -0.44
N SER A 56 -8.29 -1.70 -1.61
CA SER A 56 -9.07 -1.22 -2.76
C SER A 56 -10.58 -1.26 -2.49
N LYS A 57 -11.10 -2.34 -1.89
CA LYS A 57 -12.51 -2.45 -1.51
C LYS A 57 -12.90 -1.36 -0.50
N SER A 58 -12.07 -1.12 0.52
CA SER A 58 -12.29 -0.04 1.48
C SER A 58 -12.29 1.34 0.82
N SER A 59 -11.35 1.58 -0.11
CA SER A 59 -11.31 2.84 -0.86
C SER A 59 -12.55 3.08 -1.71
N LEU A 60 -13.14 2.04 -2.31
CA LEU A 60 -14.38 2.20 -3.08
C LEU A 60 -15.55 2.62 -2.19
N LEU A 61 -15.70 2.00 -1.01
CA LEU A 61 -16.74 2.38 -0.02
C LEU A 61 -16.56 3.83 0.47
N LEU A 62 -15.31 4.24 0.67
CA LEU A 62 -14.97 5.60 1.07
C LEU A 62 -15.21 6.61 -0.07
N ALA A 63 -14.94 6.22 -1.32
CA ALA A 63 -15.20 7.04 -2.49
C ALA A 63 -16.71 7.24 -2.71
N GLU A 64 -17.53 6.21 -2.51
CA GLU A 64 -19.00 6.34 -2.52
C GLU A 64 -19.50 7.36 -1.48
N SER A 65 -18.79 7.46 -0.35
CA SER A 65 -19.07 8.42 0.72
C SER A 65 -18.43 9.81 0.49
N GLY A 66 -17.69 10.02 -0.60
CA GLY A 66 -17.00 11.28 -0.89
C GLY A 66 -15.78 11.57 -0.01
N ALA A 67 -15.25 10.56 0.70
CA ALA A 67 -14.15 10.68 1.66
C ALA A 67 -12.77 10.73 0.95
N LEU A 68 -12.48 11.87 0.31
CA LEU A 68 -11.30 12.08 -0.52
C LEU A 68 -9.98 11.82 0.21
N GLU A 69 -9.82 12.41 1.38
CA GLU A 69 -8.60 12.33 2.19
C GLU A 69 -8.30 10.88 2.58
N GLU A 70 -9.31 10.13 3.02
CA GLU A 70 -9.18 8.71 3.36
C GLU A 70 -8.83 7.88 2.13
N VAL A 71 -9.46 8.13 0.98
CA VAL A 71 -9.12 7.43 -0.27
C VAL A 71 -7.68 7.72 -0.70
N TRP A 72 -7.17 8.93 -0.50
CA TRP A 72 -5.76 9.27 -0.75
C TRP A 72 -4.79 8.58 0.19
N ILE A 73 -5.12 8.47 1.48
CA ILE A 73 -4.30 7.73 2.45
C ILE A 73 -4.19 6.27 2.03
N LEU A 74 -5.32 5.68 1.63
CA LEU A 74 -5.37 4.30 1.18
C LEU A 74 -4.68 4.08 -0.16
N SER A 75 -4.83 4.99 -1.13
CA SER A 75 -4.15 4.88 -2.42
C SER A 75 -2.63 4.95 -2.28
N ARG A 76 -2.12 5.83 -1.40
CA ARG A 76 -0.69 5.87 -1.06
C ARG A 76 -0.23 4.57 -0.40
N SER A 77 -0.99 4.07 0.57
CA SER A 77 -0.67 2.80 1.26
C SER A 77 -0.65 1.64 0.28
N LEU A 78 -1.57 1.62 -0.69
CA LEU A 78 -1.60 0.65 -1.77
C LEU A 78 -0.37 0.79 -2.69
N THR A 79 -0.01 2.00 -3.09
CA THR A 79 1.21 2.24 -3.89
C THR A 79 2.46 1.72 -3.20
N GLU A 80 2.64 2.03 -1.92
CA GLU A 80 3.78 1.52 -1.15
C GLU A 80 3.79 -0.01 -1.11
N LEU A 81 2.63 -0.62 -0.88
CA LEU A 81 2.45 -2.06 -0.90
C LEU A 81 2.85 -2.66 -2.26
N VAL A 82 2.35 -2.15 -3.37
CA VAL A 82 2.63 -2.69 -4.71
C VAL A 82 4.13 -2.57 -5.07
N ILE A 83 4.74 -1.42 -4.78
CA ILE A 83 6.18 -1.21 -5.02
C ILE A 83 7.02 -2.14 -4.16
N ASN A 84 6.71 -2.24 -2.86
CA ASN A 84 7.43 -3.15 -1.97
C ASN A 84 7.26 -4.60 -2.41
N CYS A 85 6.07 -5.01 -2.87
CA CYS A 85 5.82 -6.34 -3.41
C CYS A 85 6.70 -6.64 -4.63
N GLY A 86 6.75 -5.73 -5.61
CA GLY A 86 7.58 -5.88 -6.80
C GLY A 86 9.07 -5.97 -6.46
N TYR A 87 9.54 -5.09 -5.57
CA TYR A 87 10.92 -5.08 -5.12
C TYR A 87 11.30 -6.34 -4.32
N LEU A 88 10.48 -6.76 -3.36
CA LEU A 88 10.73 -7.93 -2.51
C LEU A 88 10.77 -9.23 -3.29
N TYR A 89 10.24 -9.27 -4.52
CA TYR A 89 10.37 -10.43 -5.38
C TYR A 89 11.80 -10.58 -5.94
N ILE A 90 12.51 -9.46 -6.14
CA ILE A 90 13.86 -9.42 -6.75
C ILE A 90 14.97 -9.12 -5.74
N ALA A 91 14.61 -8.68 -4.53
CA ALA A 91 15.54 -8.30 -3.49
C ALA A 91 16.39 -9.49 -3.01
N PRO A 92 17.60 -9.30 -2.47
CA PRO A 92 18.36 -10.37 -1.83
C PRO A 92 17.60 -11.02 -0.66
N GLU A 93 17.84 -12.30 -0.38
CA GLU A 93 17.17 -13.03 0.73
C GLU A 93 17.31 -12.33 2.09
N GLN A 94 18.44 -11.68 2.34
CA GLN A 94 18.64 -10.90 3.56
C GLN A 94 17.61 -9.76 3.69
N GLU A 95 17.25 -9.09 2.60
CA GLU A 95 16.26 -8.00 2.63
C GLU A 95 14.84 -8.54 2.79
N VAL A 96 14.56 -9.73 2.26
CA VAL A 96 13.29 -10.46 2.50
C VAL A 96 13.16 -10.80 3.99
N THR A 97 14.20 -11.37 4.58
CA THR A 97 14.26 -11.64 6.03
C THR A 97 14.07 -10.34 6.81
N ASN A 98 14.79 -9.28 6.46
CA ASN A 98 14.66 -7.99 7.14
C ASN A 98 13.23 -7.44 7.08
N PHE A 99 12.56 -7.56 5.94
CA PHE A 99 11.17 -7.13 5.76
C PHE A 99 10.22 -7.86 6.70
N ILE A 100 10.31 -9.20 6.75
CA ILE A 100 9.43 -10.06 7.57
C ILE A 100 9.52 -9.68 9.05
N TYR A 101 10.72 -9.39 9.55
CA TYR A 101 10.95 -9.15 10.98
C TYR A 101 11.03 -7.66 11.36
N LEU A 102 10.91 -6.71 10.42
CA LEU A 102 11.08 -5.28 10.74
C LEU A 102 10.00 -4.76 11.70
N ASP A 103 8.75 -5.18 11.55
CA ASP A 103 7.66 -4.67 12.40
C ASP A 103 7.90 -5.03 13.88
N GLY A 104 8.47 -6.21 14.15
CA GLY A 104 8.93 -6.58 15.48
C GLY A 104 9.97 -5.60 16.05
N HIS A 105 10.96 -5.20 15.24
CA HIS A 105 11.92 -4.17 15.63
C HIS A 105 11.26 -2.82 15.92
N LYS A 106 10.37 -2.35 15.04
CA LYS A 106 9.73 -1.04 15.17
C LYS A 106 8.80 -0.96 16.37
N ILE A 107 7.97 -1.99 16.59
CA ILE A 107 7.04 -2.07 17.73
C ILE A 107 7.83 -2.00 19.04
N VAL A 108 8.92 -2.76 19.17
CA VAL A 108 9.72 -2.74 20.40
C VAL A 108 10.40 -1.40 20.61
N ASN A 109 10.97 -0.80 19.57
CA ASN A 109 11.58 0.53 19.69
C ASN A 109 10.56 1.59 20.10
N GLN A 110 9.35 1.53 19.56
CA GLN A 110 8.26 2.42 19.95
C GLN A 110 7.82 2.17 21.40
N ALA A 111 7.68 0.91 21.81
CA ALA A 111 7.37 0.54 23.19
C ALA A 111 8.41 1.08 24.18
N LYS A 112 9.71 0.88 23.91
CA LYS A 112 10.81 1.41 24.72
C LYS A 112 10.77 2.94 24.85
N LYS A 113 10.57 3.65 23.74
CA LYS A 113 10.44 5.12 23.74
C LYS A 113 9.23 5.57 24.56
N LEU A 114 8.09 4.91 24.40
CA LEU A 114 6.91 5.21 25.20
C LEU A 114 7.18 5.01 26.69
N MET A 115 7.87 3.94 27.08
CA MET A 115 8.23 3.70 28.49
C MET A 115 9.10 4.82 29.09
N GLN A 116 10.00 5.41 28.30
CA GLN A 116 10.84 6.54 28.75
C GLN A 116 10.04 7.81 29.07
N HIS A 117 8.87 7.98 28.46
CA HIS A 117 8.02 9.16 28.61
C HIS A 117 6.78 8.92 29.47
N ARG A 118 6.62 7.73 30.04
CA ARG A 118 5.44 7.40 30.86
C ARG A 118 5.57 7.97 32.27
N PRO A 119 4.45 8.44 32.87
CA PRO A 119 4.42 8.74 34.28
C PRO A 119 4.71 7.48 35.11
N PRO A 120 5.33 7.59 36.29
CA PRO A 120 5.68 6.45 37.15
C PRO A 120 4.49 5.54 37.50
N THR A 121 3.27 6.06 37.43
CA THR A 121 2.01 5.36 37.73
C THR A 121 1.51 4.46 36.60
N ALA A 122 2.14 4.49 35.42
CA ALA A 122 1.70 3.75 34.23
C ALA A 122 2.74 2.73 33.74
N GLN A 123 3.44 2.07 34.67
CA GLN A 123 4.39 1.02 34.33
C GLN A 123 3.71 -0.17 33.66
N LEU A 124 4.39 -0.76 32.68
CA LEU A 124 3.96 -2.02 32.08
C LEU A 124 4.22 -3.17 33.08
N PRO A 125 3.36 -4.19 33.13
CA PRO A 125 3.67 -5.41 33.85
C PRO A 125 5.00 -6.02 33.37
N ASP A 126 5.80 -6.57 34.29
CA ASP A 126 7.11 -7.16 33.99
C ASP A 126 7.03 -8.24 32.90
N SER A 127 5.94 -9.01 32.85
CA SER A 127 5.68 -10.01 31.83
C SER A 127 5.58 -9.43 30.42
N LEU A 128 4.98 -8.24 30.28
CA LEU A 128 4.85 -7.55 29.00
C LEU A 128 6.20 -6.94 28.59
N THR A 129 6.94 -6.39 29.54
CA THR A 129 8.30 -5.87 29.32
C THR A 129 9.23 -6.98 28.82
N ALA A 130 9.23 -8.14 29.48
CA ALA A 130 10.02 -9.30 29.08
C ALA A 130 9.64 -9.80 27.68
N SER A 131 8.33 -9.88 27.37
CA SER A 131 7.86 -10.28 26.04
C SER A 131 8.30 -9.33 24.93
N VAL A 132 8.27 -8.01 25.18
CA VAL A 132 8.77 -6.99 24.25
C VAL A 132 10.29 -7.13 24.04
N GLU A 133 11.05 -7.40 25.09
CA GLU A 133 12.50 -7.63 24.99
C GLU A 133 12.85 -8.91 24.23
N GLU A 134 12.12 -10.00 24.47
CA GLU A 134 12.28 -11.26 23.75
C GLU A 134 12.00 -11.07 22.26
N MET A 135 10.90 -10.40 21.91
CA MET A 135 10.56 -10.10 20.52
C MET A 135 11.66 -9.29 19.81
N ALA A 136 12.23 -8.27 20.47
CA ALA A 136 13.32 -7.49 19.91
C ALA A 136 14.62 -8.28 19.76
N SER A 137 14.97 -9.09 20.77
CA SER A 137 16.17 -9.92 20.70
C SER A 137 16.07 -10.96 19.58
N GLY A 138 14.91 -11.61 19.44
CA GLY A 138 14.63 -12.53 18.34
C GLY A 138 14.74 -11.85 16.98
N ALA A 139 14.17 -10.66 16.84
CA ALA A 139 14.25 -9.90 15.59
C ALA A 139 15.69 -9.45 15.27
N ARG A 140 16.47 -8.97 16.26
CA ARG A 140 17.89 -8.61 16.09
C ARG A 140 18.74 -9.78 15.63
N ASN A 141 18.55 -10.94 16.26
CA ASN A 141 19.31 -12.14 15.93
C ASN A 141 19.04 -12.63 14.50
N ARG A 142 17.82 -12.41 13.99
CA ARG A 142 17.44 -12.83 12.63
C ARG A 142 17.87 -11.84 11.54
N THR A 143 17.81 -10.54 11.82
CA THR A 143 18.05 -9.52 10.78
C THR A 143 19.45 -8.90 10.81
N GLY A 144 20.14 -8.96 11.95
CA GLY A 144 21.40 -8.24 12.18
C GLY A 144 21.25 -6.70 12.20
N LEU A 145 20.02 -6.18 12.14
CA LEU A 145 19.75 -4.74 12.15
C LEU A 145 19.88 -4.16 13.57
N LYS A 146 20.36 -2.92 13.65
CA LYS A 146 20.41 -2.14 14.90
C LYS A 146 19.06 -1.48 15.18
N ASP A 147 18.79 -1.22 16.46
CA ASP A 147 17.56 -0.55 16.93
C ASP A 147 17.33 0.84 16.29
N ASN A 148 18.36 1.49 15.73
CA ASN A 148 18.22 2.79 15.06
C ASN A 148 18.00 2.72 13.54
N ASN A 149 17.99 1.52 12.93
CA ASN A 149 17.70 1.38 11.51
C ASN A 149 16.21 1.67 11.24
N GLN A 150 15.96 2.63 10.34
CA GLN A 150 14.59 3.06 10.01
C GLN A 150 13.96 2.28 8.85
N SER A 151 14.78 1.56 8.08
CA SER A 151 14.38 0.83 6.87
C SER A 151 14.81 -0.65 6.96
N TRP A 152 14.00 -1.54 6.39
CA TRP A 152 14.33 -2.95 6.17
C TRP A 152 15.20 -3.15 4.91
N SER A 153 15.16 -2.19 3.98
CA SER A 153 15.82 -2.26 2.69
C SER A 153 17.06 -1.36 2.62
N ARG A 154 18.05 -1.77 1.81
CA ARG A 154 19.23 -0.94 1.50
C ARG A 154 18.86 0.34 0.74
N TYR A 155 17.78 0.29 -0.03
CA TYR A 155 17.12 1.44 -0.61
C TYR A 155 16.15 2.01 0.41
N GLN A 156 16.55 3.10 1.08
CA GLN A 156 15.82 3.64 2.23
C GLN A 156 14.45 4.18 1.83
N ASP A 157 14.37 4.84 0.68
CA ASP A 157 13.15 5.47 0.20
C ASP A 157 12.40 4.59 -0.82
N LEU A 158 11.10 4.88 -0.98
CA LEU A 158 10.21 4.14 -1.86
C LEU A 158 10.55 4.33 -3.35
N ALA A 159 11.05 5.51 -3.73
CA ALA A 159 11.36 5.83 -5.13
C ALA A 159 12.54 4.98 -5.63
N SER A 160 13.58 4.84 -4.81
CA SER A 160 14.72 3.96 -5.09
C SER A 160 14.29 2.49 -5.25
N ARG A 161 13.37 1.98 -4.42
CA ARG A 161 12.82 0.63 -4.58
C ARG A 161 12.03 0.47 -5.88
N ALA A 162 11.24 1.48 -6.25
CA ALA A 162 10.50 1.49 -7.50
C ALA A 162 11.45 1.47 -8.72
N GLN A 163 12.50 2.29 -8.71
CA GLN A 163 13.50 2.32 -9.78
C GLN A 163 14.27 1.01 -9.93
N GLU A 164 14.64 0.36 -8.83
CA GLU A 164 15.30 -0.95 -8.89
C GLU A 164 14.37 -2.02 -9.46
N THR A 165 13.08 -1.95 -9.12
CA THR A 165 12.05 -2.84 -9.66
C THR A 165 11.92 -2.62 -11.17
N ASP A 166 11.70 -1.38 -11.60
CA ASP A 166 11.59 -0.98 -13.02
C ASP A 166 12.80 -1.42 -13.85
N LYS A 167 14.01 -1.32 -13.29
CA LYS A 167 15.25 -1.78 -13.94
C LYS A 167 15.26 -3.28 -14.19
N HIS A 168 14.74 -4.08 -13.25
CA HIS A 168 14.68 -5.54 -13.41
C HIS A 168 13.67 -5.97 -14.48
N TYR A 169 12.50 -5.33 -14.51
CA TYR A 169 11.41 -5.66 -15.44
C TYR A 169 11.50 -4.92 -16.78
N ILE A 170 12.50 -4.04 -16.95
CA ILE A 170 12.70 -3.21 -18.15
C ILE A 170 11.43 -2.41 -18.48
N ASN A 171 10.83 -1.80 -17.45
CA ASN A 171 9.66 -0.92 -17.58
C ASN A 171 9.86 0.37 -16.73
N LYS A 172 8.84 1.23 -16.65
CA LYS A 172 8.87 2.47 -15.84
C LYS A 172 7.64 2.61 -14.95
N ASP A 173 6.93 1.51 -14.74
CA ASP A 173 5.56 1.56 -14.26
C ASP A 173 5.53 1.76 -12.74
N PHE A 174 6.47 1.16 -12.00
CA PHE A 174 6.56 1.33 -10.54
C PHE A 174 6.98 2.75 -10.17
N TYR A 175 7.96 3.33 -10.87
CA TYR A 175 8.38 4.71 -10.61
C TYR A 175 7.29 5.70 -11.02
N THR A 176 6.57 5.43 -12.12
CA THR A 176 5.41 6.24 -12.52
C THR A 176 4.30 6.18 -11.47
N LEU A 177 4.00 5.00 -10.92
CA LEU A 177 3.05 4.85 -9.82
C LEU A 177 3.49 5.67 -8.59
N GLN A 178 4.78 5.60 -8.22
CA GLN A 178 5.33 6.40 -7.13
C GLN A 178 5.14 7.91 -7.36
N LEU A 179 5.47 8.40 -8.55
CA LEU A 179 5.31 9.82 -8.91
C LEU A 179 3.84 10.26 -8.94
N THR A 180 2.90 9.34 -9.19
CA THR A 180 1.47 9.67 -9.24
C THR A 180 0.87 9.76 -7.84
N ALA A 181 1.30 8.90 -6.92
CA ALA A 181 0.74 8.82 -5.57
C ALA A 181 1.40 9.76 -4.55
N VAL A 182 2.69 10.07 -4.70
CA VAL A 182 3.48 10.81 -3.69
C VAL A 182 3.35 12.34 -3.70
N PRO A 183 3.11 13.09 -4.80
CA PRO A 183 3.07 14.56 -4.76
C PRO A 183 1.93 15.11 -3.87
N TYR A 184 0.90 14.31 -3.62
CA TYR A 184 -0.25 14.69 -2.78
C TYR A 184 -0.08 14.29 -1.30
N GLY A 185 0.95 13.50 -0.97
CA GLY A 185 1.07 12.76 0.28
C GLY A 185 1.37 13.57 1.55
N ASN A 186 1.61 14.88 1.46
CA ASN A 186 1.77 15.74 2.63
C ASN A 186 0.61 16.75 2.82
N ALA A 187 -0.06 17.16 1.75
CA ALA A 187 -1.10 18.19 1.86
C ALA A 187 -2.45 17.60 2.32
N GLY A 188 -2.80 16.40 1.84
CA GLY A 188 -4.10 15.76 2.09
C GLY A 188 -4.20 14.90 3.36
N THR A 189 -3.07 14.53 3.97
CA THR A 189 -3.00 13.47 5.00
C THR A 189 -2.68 13.98 6.41
N HIS A 190 -2.07 15.16 6.54
CA HIS A 190 -1.60 15.69 7.84
C HIS A 190 -2.62 16.58 8.56
N SER A 191 -3.92 16.46 8.24
CA SER A 191 -4.95 17.36 8.79
C SER A 191 -4.56 18.85 8.66
N THR A 192 -3.87 19.19 7.56
CA THR A 192 -3.51 20.58 7.28
C THR A 192 -4.75 21.38 6.95
N MET A 193 -4.68 22.72 7.02
CA MET A 193 -5.82 23.56 6.63
C MET A 193 -6.33 23.27 5.22
N PHE A 194 -5.47 22.82 4.31
CA PHE A 194 -5.87 22.41 2.96
C PHE A 194 -6.78 21.15 2.96
N SER A 195 -6.51 20.16 3.81
CA SER A 195 -7.41 18.99 3.96
C SER A 195 -8.68 19.33 4.74
N LEU A 196 -8.60 20.24 5.72
CA LEU A 196 -9.76 20.61 6.55
C LEU A 196 -10.72 21.59 5.85
N VAL A 197 -10.24 22.33 4.85
CA VAL A 197 -11.03 23.36 4.15
C VAL A 197 -12.30 22.77 3.52
N TRP A 198 -12.26 21.51 3.08
CA TRP A 198 -13.41 20.84 2.46
C TRP A 198 -14.52 20.57 3.48
N SER A 199 -14.16 20.05 4.65
CA SER A 199 -15.10 19.88 5.76
C SER A 199 -15.65 21.22 6.25
N LEU A 200 -14.84 22.28 6.22
CA LEU A 200 -15.28 23.63 6.58
C LEU A 200 -16.23 24.24 5.54
N HIS A 201 -16.03 23.98 4.25
CA HIS A 201 -16.94 24.46 3.20
C HIS A 201 -18.34 23.83 3.28
N GLU A 202 -18.45 22.57 3.73
CA GLU A 202 -19.74 21.92 4.02
C GLU A 202 -20.48 22.64 5.16
N VAL A 203 -19.77 23.04 6.21
CA VAL A 203 -20.34 23.78 7.35
C VAL A 203 -20.86 25.16 6.94
N VAL A 204 -20.20 25.83 6.00
CA VAL A 204 -20.51 27.22 5.60
C VAL A 204 -21.53 27.29 4.45
N GLY A 205 -22.02 26.15 3.93
CA GLY A 205 -23.09 26.11 2.91
C GLY A 205 -22.68 26.60 1.51
N ASN A 206 -21.37 26.68 1.22
CA ASN A 206 -20.84 27.12 -0.08
C ASN A 206 -20.60 25.90 -0.99
N THR A 207 -21.64 25.37 -1.64
CA THR A 207 -21.68 23.93 -2.00
C THR A 207 -21.43 23.55 -3.47
N MET A 208 -21.46 24.45 -4.46
CA MET A 208 -21.43 24.01 -5.87
C MET A 208 -20.01 23.83 -6.46
N ALA A 209 -19.18 24.88 -6.49
CA ALA A 209 -17.82 24.79 -7.05
C ALA A 209 -16.85 23.90 -6.24
N PRO A 210 -16.91 23.86 -4.89
CA PRO A 210 -16.09 22.95 -4.09
C PRO A 210 -16.39 21.46 -4.34
N HIS A 211 -17.64 21.12 -4.63
CA HIS A 211 -18.08 19.74 -4.82
C HIS A 211 -17.58 19.13 -6.14
N GLU A 212 -17.62 19.88 -7.25
CA GLU A 212 -17.11 19.37 -8.55
C GLU A 212 -15.60 19.13 -8.54
N ARG A 213 -14.85 20.01 -7.87
CA ARG A 213 -13.40 19.87 -7.70
C ARG A 213 -13.07 18.66 -6.83
N ARG A 214 -13.81 18.45 -5.74
CA ARG A 214 -13.67 17.28 -4.87
C ARG A 214 -13.93 15.97 -5.62
N LEU A 215 -14.98 15.90 -6.43
CA LEU A 215 -15.27 14.72 -7.25
C LEU A 215 -14.17 14.41 -8.27
N SER A 216 -13.60 15.44 -8.90
CA SER A 216 -12.46 15.26 -9.82
C SER A 216 -11.21 14.75 -9.09
N MET A 217 -10.90 15.31 -7.92
CA MET A 217 -9.78 14.88 -7.09
C MET A 217 -9.98 13.45 -6.58
N LEU A 218 -11.22 13.08 -6.25
CA LEU A 218 -11.59 11.73 -5.86
C LEU A 218 -11.44 10.74 -7.02
N GLY A 219 -11.85 11.12 -8.23
CA GLY A 219 -11.58 10.35 -9.44
C GLY A 219 -10.08 10.11 -9.63
N GLY A 220 -9.24 11.14 -9.44
CA GLY A 220 -7.78 11.00 -9.46
C GLY A 220 -7.23 10.09 -8.36
N ALA A 221 -7.82 10.13 -7.15
CA ALA A 221 -7.45 9.24 -6.05
C ALA A 221 -7.75 7.77 -6.38
N VAL A 222 -8.92 7.50 -6.97
CA VAL A 222 -9.32 6.16 -7.44
C VAL A 222 -8.47 5.72 -8.63
N HIS A 223 -8.08 6.63 -9.52
CA HIS A 223 -7.19 6.31 -10.63
C HIS A 223 -5.82 5.75 -10.16
N ILE A 224 -5.27 6.27 -9.06
CA ILE A 224 -4.04 5.72 -8.46
C ILE A 224 -4.25 4.24 -8.06
N ILE A 225 -5.45 3.89 -7.58
CA ILE A 225 -5.81 2.51 -7.22
C ILE A 225 -5.88 1.63 -8.46
N VAL A 226 -6.48 2.13 -9.55
CA VAL A 226 -6.50 1.44 -10.86
C VAL A 226 -5.07 1.12 -11.30
N LEU A 227 -4.17 2.11 -11.30
CA LEU A 227 -2.76 1.91 -11.67
C LEU A 227 -2.06 0.87 -10.78
N ALA A 228 -2.28 0.93 -9.46
CA ALA A 228 -1.66 0.02 -8.51
C ALA A 228 -2.15 -1.43 -8.69
N ILE A 229 -3.47 -1.65 -8.84
CA ILE A 229 -4.02 -3.00 -9.04
C ILE A 229 -3.67 -3.56 -10.42
N ASN A 230 -3.66 -2.72 -11.45
CA ASN A 230 -3.15 -3.10 -12.77
C ASN A 230 -1.71 -3.62 -12.67
N LEU A 231 -0.82 -2.89 -11.98
CA LEU A 231 0.57 -3.31 -11.77
C LEU A 231 0.69 -4.60 -10.97
N MET A 232 -0.13 -4.79 -9.94
CA MET A 232 -0.17 -6.05 -9.19
C MET A 232 -0.60 -7.23 -10.09
N CYS A 233 -1.59 -7.02 -10.97
CA CYS A 233 -2.02 -8.05 -11.92
C CYS A 233 -0.90 -8.40 -12.91
N LEU A 234 -0.21 -7.39 -13.47
CA LEU A 234 0.91 -7.59 -14.39
C LEU A 234 2.07 -8.33 -13.71
N LEU A 235 2.40 -7.97 -12.47
CA LEU A 235 3.44 -8.64 -11.69
C LEU A 235 3.11 -10.14 -11.50
N LEU A 236 1.86 -10.46 -11.14
CA LEU A 236 1.43 -11.85 -10.98
C LEU A 236 1.40 -12.61 -12.30
N ASP A 237 0.91 -11.98 -13.37
CA ASP A 237 0.88 -12.58 -14.72
C ASP A 237 2.28 -12.95 -15.18
N GLU A 238 3.25 -12.05 -15.04
CA GLU A 238 4.62 -12.29 -15.44
C GLU A 238 5.27 -13.39 -14.60
N LYS A 239 5.11 -13.35 -13.27
CA LYS A 239 5.78 -14.32 -12.37
C LYS A 239 5.23 -15.72 -12.43
N HIS A 240 3.95 -15.85 -12.74
CA HIS A 240 3.29 -17.15 -12.87
C HIS A 240 3.04 -17.57 -14.32
N ALA A 241 3.57 -16.79 -15.28
CA ALA A 241 3.42 -17.01 -16.73
C ALA A 241 1.98 -17.33 -17.14
N LEU A 242 1.02 -16.52 -16.66
CA LEU A 242 -0.41 -16.82 -16.80
C LEU A 242 -0.99 -16.46 -18.19
N GLY A 243 -0.32 -15.58 -18.93
CA GLY A 243 -0.72 -15.16 -20.27
C GLY A 243 -1.95 -14.24 -20.31
N LEU A 244 -2.17 -13.46 -19.25
CA LEU A 244 -3.37 -12.64 -19.02
C LEU A 244 -3.18 -11.16 -19.34
N LYS A 245 -2.00 -10.73 -19.82
CA LYS A 245 -1.71 -9.34 -20.16
C LYS A 245 -2.79 -8.65 -20.99
N HIS A 246 -3.38 -9.33 -21.98
CA HIS A 246 -4.45 -8.77 -22.80
C HIS A 246 -5.71 -8.46 -21.97
N ASP A 247 -6.13 -9.39 -21.11
CA ASP A 247 -7.30 -9.22 -20.24
C ASP A 247 -7.08 -8.10 -19.23
N ILE A 248 -5.85 -7.98 -18.71
CA ILE A 248 -5.44 -6.92 -17.79
C ILE A 248 -5.56 -5.53 -18.43
N VAL A 249 -5.02 -5.38 -19.65
CA VAL A 249 -5.12 -4.12 -20.40
C VAL A 249 -6.57 -3.80 -20.76
N SER A 250 -7.35 -4.82 -21.16
CA SER A 250 -8.77 -4.64 -21.48
C SER A 250 -9.60 -4.23 -20.27
N ALA A 251 -9.24 -4.66 -19.06
CA ALA A 251 -9.94 -4.25 -17.84
C ALA A 251 -9.78 -2.75 -17.53
N CYS A 252 -8.71 -2.12 -18.04
CA CYS A 252 -8.40 -0.70 -17.86
C CYS A 252 -9.02 0.21 -18.94
N SER A 253 -9.49 -0.38 -20.04
CA SER A 253 -10.21 0.31 -21.13
C SER A 253 -11.68 0.46 -20.78
#